data_AF-A0A8T6QF93-F1
#
_entry.id   AF-A0A8T6QF93-F1
#
_cell.length_a   1.000
_cell.length_b   1.000
_cell.length_c   1.000
_cell.angle_alpha   90.00
_cell.angle_beta   90.00
_cell.angle_gamma   90.00
#
_symmetry.space_group_name_H-M   'P 1'
#
loop_
_entity.id
_entity.type
_entity.pdbx_description
1 polymer ?
#
loop_
_entity_poly.entity_id
_entity_poly.type
_entity_poly.pdbx_seq_one_letter_code
_entity_poly.pdbx_strand_id
1 'polypeptide(L)'
;DNWHDGDVFTLNIANSTIDDDYEGLYFTDSYLDGDVTKYTNETFHTPAGEGEEYAGLFANGGVGLGLAVNLDVESNINISNNSRVAGISLTQGNTVNNTYTTESHTWDNNISVTDSTVTSGSVTTLEDSGFYGNSAEPSDYSGNGEANDVALYFSDSAASNYSMKNNVYFSNSTLLGDVVFASTFNANFYPQGHDSNADGVLDTNGGWADDSLNVDELNITLDNGSKWVGSATTSANVDDESTASTDWYDVTGNSLYPGVVTEANAWGRTIDDQVFQSGVFNVTLNNGSEWNTVNASNIDTLAVNN
;
A
#
# COMPACT_ATOMS: atom_id res chain seq x y z
N ASP A 1 -4.58 -6.24 -24.11
CA ASP A 1 -3.53 -5.28 -24.45
C ASP A 1 -2.64 -5.18 -23.23
N ASN A 2 -1.36 -5.52 -23.40
CA ASN A 2 -0.43 -5.67 -22.28
C ASN A 2 0.07 -4.29 -21.87
N TRP A 3 0.04 -3.97 -20.58
CA TRP A 3 0.80 -2.85 -20.03
C TRP A 3 2.27 -3.02 -20.41
N HIS A 4 2.88 -1.99 -20.99
CA HIS A 4 4.29 -1.97 -21.31
C HIS A 4 5.02 -1.30 -20.14
N ASP A 5 5.61 -2.14 -19.31
CA ASP A 5 6.47 -1.83 -18.16
C ASP A 5 7.59 -0.82 -18.50
N GLY A 6 7.79 0.18 -17.62
CA GLY A 6 8.88 1.16 -17.66
C GLY A 6 8.49 2.64 -17.43
N ASP A 7 7.20 2.97 -17.47
CA ASP A 7 6.71 4.35 -17.30
C ASP A 7 6.49 4.69 -15.82
N VAL A 8 7.54 5.18 -15.16
CA VAL A 8 7.43 5.66 -13.76
C VAL A 8 7.04 7.13 -13.71
N PHE A 9 5.88 7.43 -13.13
CA PHE A 9 5.44 8.80 -12.87
C PHE A 9 6.27 9.43 -11.76
N THR A 10 6.83 10.62 -12.00
CA THR A 10 7.63 11.32 -10.98
C THR A 10 6.93 12.60 -10.51
N LEU A 11 6.56 12.65 -9.23
CA LEU A 11 5.98 13.82 -8.57
C LEU A 11 7.00 14.49 -7.66
N ASN A 12 7.24 15.79 -7.85
CA ASN A 12 8.14 16.57 -6.98
C ASN A 12 7.37 17.70 -6.31
N ILE A 13 7.29 17.66 -4.98
CA ILE A 13 6.65 18.65 -4.13
C ILE A 13 7.74 19.33 -3.29
N ALA A 14 7.90 20.64 -3.44
CA ALA A 14 8.96 21.39 -2.78
C ALA A 14 8.46 22.76 -2.31
N ASN A 15 8.62 23.04 -1.01
CA ASN A 15 8.14 24.27 -0.37
C ASN A 15 6.66 24.58 -0.71
N SER A 16 5.84 23.53 -0.66
CA SER A 16 4.42 23.59 -1.02
C SER A 16 3.55 22.99 0.06
N THR A 17 2.30 23.43 0.11
CA THR A 17 1.23 22.76 0.84
C THR A 17 0.27 22.19 -0.20
N ILE A 18 0.04 20.88 -0.13
CA ILE A 18 -0.96 20.18 -0.96
C ILE A 18 -2.04 19.70 0.01
N ASP A 19 -3.25 20.20 -0.19
CA ASP A 19 -4.39 20.03 0.68
C ASP A 19 -5.48 19.20 -0.01
N ASP A 20 -6.29 18.52 0.78
CA ASP A 20 -7.37 17.63 0.35
C ASP A 20 -8.70 18.35 0.06
N ASP A 21 -8.88 19.56 0.57
CA ASP A 21 -10.13 20.34 0.45
C ASP A 21 -10.37 20.97 -0.94
N TYR A 22 -9.33 21.17 -1.75
CA TYR A 22 -9.44 21.94 -3.01
C TYR A 22 -8.53 21.45 -4.15
N GLU A 23 -7.47 20.71 -3.83
CA GLU A 23 -6.34 20.45 -4.73
C GLU A 23 -5.93 18.97 -4.69
N GLY A 24 -6.86 18.08 -5.04
CA GLY A 24 -6.56 16.67 -5.28
C GLY A 24 -5.75 16.49 -6.57
N LEU A 25 -4.48 16.06 -6.46
CA LEU A 25 -3.69 15.62 -7.60
C LEU A 25 -4.07 14.18 -7.94
N TYR A 26 -4.71 14.01 -9.09
CA TYR A 26 -5.01 12.72 -9.69
C TYR A 26 -4.22 12.56 -10.99
N PHE A 27 -3.56 11.41 -11.16
CA PHE A 27 -2.95 11.05 -12.42
C PHE A 27 -3.15 9.56 -12.68
N THR A 28 -3.73 9.26 -13.85
CA THR A 28 -3.84 7.91 -14.40
C THR A 28 -3.24 7.89 -15.79
N ASP A 29 -2.49 6.84 -16.10
CA ASP A 29 -1.94 6.64 -17.43
C ASP A 29 -2.77 5.62 -18.21
N SER A 30 -3.52 6.10 -19.20
CA SER A 30 -4.25 5.25 -20.15
C SER A 30 -3.40 4.84 -21.38
N TYR A 31 -2.14 5.27 -21.48
CA TYR A 31 -1.32 5.10 -22.66
C TYR A 31 -0.40 3.88 -22.57
N LEU A 32 -0.68 2.88 -23.40
CA LEU A 32 0.04 1.60 -23.55
C LEU A 32 1.41 1.70 -24.28
N ASP A 33 2.08 2.85 -24.29
CA ASP A 33 3.30 3.07 -25.09
C ASP A 33 4.44 3.63 -24.23
N GLY A 34 5.48 2.82 -24.02
CA GLY A 34 6.59 3.05 -23.08
C GLY A 34 7.79 3.83 -23.65
N ASP A 35 7.61 4.59 -24.74
CA ASP A 35 8.72 5.32 -25.40
C ASP A 35 8.54 6.85 -25.41
N VAL A 36 7.77 7.41 -24.47
CA VAL A 36 7.65 8.86 -24.35
C VAL A 36 7.68 9.30 -22.91
N THR A 37 8.62 10.18 -22.57
CA THR A 37 8.49 11.03 -21.39
C THR A 37 7.21 11.86 -21.55
N LYS A 38 6.14 11.46 -20.83
CA LYS A 38 4.85 12.13 -20.85
C LYS A 38 4.87 13.25 -19.80
N TYR A 39 4.60 14.48 -20.24
CA TYR A 39 4.40 15.62 -19.34
C TYR A 39 2.96 16.09 -19.50
N THR A 40 2.19 16.10 -18.41
CA THR A 40 0.91 16.82 -18.34
C THR A 40 1.05 18.00 -17.38
N ASN A 41 0.45 19.14 -17.72
CA ASN A 41 0.42 20.37 -16.90
C ASN A 41 -1.03 20.75 -16.56
N GLU A 42 -1.93 19.77 -16.46
CA GLU A 42 -3.33 20.03 -16.18
C GLU A 42 -3.60 20.12 -14.67
N THR A 43 -4.45 21.06 -14.27
CA THR A 43 -5.01 21.13 -12.93
C THR A 43 -6.17 20.14 -12.87
N PHE A 44 -5.93 18.96 -12.33
CA PHE A 44 -6.98 17.96 -12.11
C PHE A 44 -7.85 18.45 -10.95
N HIS A 45 -9.14 18.64 -11.20
CA HIS A 45 -10.12 18.79 -10.13
C HIS A 45 -10.73 17.43 -9.91
N THR A 46 -10.61 16.89 -8.70
CA THR A 46 -11.35 15.68 -8.31
C THR A 46 -12.81 16.06 -8.06
N PRO A 47 -13.79 15.49 -8.77
CA PRO A 47 -15.13 15.42 -8.24
C PRO A 47 -15.08 14.59 -6.95
N ALA A 48 -15.59 15.12 -5.85
CA ALA A 48 -15.84 14.33 -4.65
C ALA A 48 -16.66 13.08 -5.04
N GLY A 49 -16.09 11.88 -4.85
CA GLY A 49 -16.80 10.61 -5.04
C GLY A 49 -16.29 9.66 -6.14
N GLU A 50 -15.19 9.93 -6.84
CA GLU A 50 -14.62 8.95 -7.80
C GLU A 50 -13.98 7.73 -7.11
N GLY A 51 -13.62 7.79 -5.82
CA GLY A 51 -13.10 6.59 -5.16
C GLY A 51 -14.16 5.66 -4.56
N GLU A 52 -15.43 5.77 -4.96
CA GLU A 52 -16.41 4.68 -4.79
C GLU A 52 -15.99 3.38 -5.52
N GLU A 53 -15.13 3.46 -6.55
CA GLU A 53 -14.57 2.28 -7.23
C GLU A 53 -13.54 1.52 -6.37
N TYR A 54 -12.95 2.17 -5.36
CA TYR A 54 -11.91 1.60 -4.47
C TYR A 54 -12.46 1.19 -3.09
N ALA A 55 -13.79 1.08 -2.99
CA ALA A 55 -14.53 0.97 -1.76
C ALA A 55 -14.57 -0.42 -1.10
N GLY A 56 -13.64 -1.31 -1.43
CA GLY A 56 -13.71 -2.70 -1.00
C GLY A 56 -13.28 -3.01 0.43
N LEU A 57 -12.43 -2.20 1.07
CA LEU A 57 -11.59 -2.69 2.18
C LEU A 57 -12.06 -2.39 3.61
N PHE A 58 -13.17 -1.71 3.80
CA PHE A 58 -13.85 -1.65 5.10
C PHE A 58 -15.26 -2.22 4.91
N ALA A 59 -15.82 -2.91 5.91
CA ALA A 59 -17.08 -3.67 5.82
C ALA A 59 -18.34 -2.90 5.36
N ASN A 60 -18.19 -1.63 4.99
CA ASN A 60 -19.05 -0.85 4.11
C ASN A 60 -18.18 0.15 3.32
N GLY A 61 -17.78 -0.15 2.10
CA GLY A 61 -17.50 0.89 1.12
C GLY A 61 -16.38 1.87 1.51
N GLY A 62 -15.11 1.53 1.32
CA GLY A 62 -13.95 2.45 1.32
C GLY A 62 -14.08 3.62 0.31
N VAL A 63 -14.98 4.54 0.63
CA VAL A 63 -15.20 5.81 -0.06
C VAL A 63 -13.89 6.46 -0.44
N GLY A 64 -13.87 7.00 -1.66
CA GLY A 64 -12.72 7.69 -2.23
C GLY A 64 -12.08 8.63 -1.25
N LEU A 65 -10.91 8.20 -0.79
CA LEU A 65 -10.18 8.86 0.27
C LEU A 65 -9.82 10.24 -0.27
N GLY A 66 -10.29 11.33 0.36
CA GLY A 66 -9.81 12.68 0.07
C GLY A 66 -8.40 12.85 0.63
N LEU A 67 -7.50 12.03 0.08
CA LEU A 67 -6.08 12.19 0.15
C LEU A 67 -5.70 13.13 -0.99
N ALA A 68 -4.78 14.04 -0.74
CA ALA A 68 -4.42 15.09 -1.68
C ALA A 68 -3.67 14.56 -2.91
N VAL A 69 -3.09 13.36 -2.83
CA VAL A 69 -2.43 12.68 -3.96
C VAL A 69 -3.04 11.31 -4.15
N ASN A 70 -3.57 11.01 -5.34
CA ASN A 70 -4.12 9.69 -5.70
C ASN A 70 -3.58 9.25 -7.06
N LEU A 71 -2.83 8.15 -7.09
CA LEU A 71 -2.17 7.64 -8.29
C LEU A 71 -2.45 6.15 -8.46
N ASP A 72 -2.76 5.72 -9.68
CA ASP A 72 -2.93 4.32 -10.08
C ASP A 72 -1.80 3.84 -11.02
N VAL A 73 -0.66 4.54 -10.98
CA VAL A 73 0.54 4.30 -11.79
C VAL A 73 1.77 4.11 -10.91
N GLU A 74 2.77 3.40 -11.42
CA GLU A 74 4.05 3.24 -10.74
C GLU A 74 4.71 4.61 -10.52
N SER A 75 5.05 4.92 -9.27
CA SER A 75 5.28 6.32 -8.85
C SER A 75 6.55 6.53 -8.03
N ASN A 76 7.30 7.57 -8.39
CA ASN A 76 8.38 8.17 -7.59
C ASN A 76 7.94 9.55 -7.07
N ILE A 77 7.62 9.65 -5.78
CA ILE A 77 7.18 10.89 -5.13
C ILE A 77 8.31 11.45 -4.25
N ASN A 78 8.70 12.70 -4.48
CA ASN A 78 9.68 13.43 -3.67
C ASN A 78 9.04 14.64 -3.01
N ILE A 79 9.04 14.69 -1.67
CA ILE A 79 8.49 15.77 -0.85
C ILE A 79 9.63 16.41 -0.07
N SER A 80 9.85 17.70 -0.24
CA SER A 80 11.03 18.38 0.29
C SER A 80 10.81 19.83 0.71
N ASN A 81 11.79 20.42 1.41
CA ASN A 81 11.86 21.85 1.68
C ASN A 81 10.65 22.40 2.47
N ASN A 82 10.34 21.83 3.64
CA ASN A 82 9.22 22.26 4.49
C ASN A 82 7.87 22.15 3.77
N SER A 83 7.72 21.10 2.95
CA SER A 83 6.44 20.78 2.32
C SER A 83 5.50 20.07 3.27
N ARG A 84 4.23 20.08 2.89
CA ARG A 84 3.09 19.70 3.70
C ARG A 84 2.06 19.03 2.79
N VAL A 85 1.78 17.74 2.99
CA VAL A 85 0.87 16.97 2.12
C VAL A 85 -0.18 16.27 2.98
N ALA A 86 -1.46 16.48 2.67
CA ALA A 86 -2.60 15.85 3.35
C ALA A 86 -2.99 14.55 2.63
N GLY A 87 -2.30 13.44 2.93
CA GLY A 87 -2.66 12.13 2.39
C GLY A 87 -2.04 11.78 1.04
N ILE A 88 -1.67 10.49 0.88
CA ILE A 88 -1.22 9.91 -0.39
C ILE A 88 -1.82 8.51 -0.55
N SER A 89 -2.43 8.25 -1.70
CA SER A 89 -2.97 6.96 -2.12
C SER A 89 -2.24 6.46 -3.36
N LEU A 90 -1.65 5.27 -3.28
CA LEU A 90 -1.07 4.57 -4.43
C LEU A 90 -1.82 3.24 -4.61
N THR A 91 -2.51 3.10 -5.73
CA THR A 91 -3.18 1.85 -6.10
C THR A 91 -2.45 1.22 -7.28
N GLN A 92 -2.30 -0.10 -7.28
CA GLN A 92 -1.74 -0.81 -8.41
C GLN A 92 -2.77 -0.79 -9.55
N GLY A 93 -2.38 -0.20 -10.68
CA GLY A 93 -3.17 -0.23 -11.90
C GLY A 93 -3.26 -1.63 -12.51
N ASN A 94 -4.06 -1.77 -13.56
CA ASN A 94 -4.21 -3.04 -14.26
C ASN A 94 -3.00 -3.32 -15.17
N THR A 95 -2.15 -4.26 -14.77
CA THR A 95 -0.94 -4.67 -15.52
C THR A 95 -1.13 -5.96 -16.32
N VAL A 96 -2.36 -6.42 -16.55
CA VAL A 96 -2.65 -7.75 -17.13
C VAL A 96 -1.74 -8.01 -18.33
N ASN A 97 -0.84 -8.97 -18.13
CA ASN A 97 0.03 -9.48 -19.17
C ASN A 97 -0.46 -10.87 -19.54
N ASN A 98 -1.08 -10.99 -20.71
CA ASN A 98 -1.59 -12.27 -21.22
C ASN A 98 -0.46 -13.25 -21.58
N THR A 99 0.79 -12.78 -21.62
CA THR A 99 1.97 -13.61 -21.84
C THR A 99 2.80 -13.54 -20.57
N TYR A 100 2.70 -14.57 -19.73
CA TYR A 100 3.72 -14.84 -18.71
C TYR A 100 5.07 -14.95 -19.40
N THR A 101 5.79 -13.83 -19.52
CA THR A 101 7.13 -13.81 -20.05
C THR A 101 8.09 -14.09 -18.91
N THR A 102 9.26 -14.62 -19.22
CA THR A 102 10.32 -14.94 -18.24
C THR A 102 10.97 -13.71 -17.62
N GLU A 103 10.40 -12.52 -17.78
CA GLU A 103 10.93 -11.27 -17.24
C GLU A 103 10.26 -11.02 -15.89
N SER A 104 11.03 -11.25 -14.83
CA SER A 104 10.69 -10.88 -13.45
C SER A 104 10.47 -9.37 -13.40
N HIS A 105 9.27 -8.94 -13.01
CA HIS A 105 8.91 -7.53 -12.86
C HIS A 105 8.07 -7.32 -11.59
N THR A 106 8.18 -6.14 -11.00
CA THR A 106 7.47 -5.69 -9.79
C THR A 106 6.97 -4.27 -10.01
N TRP A 107 5.82 -3.93 -9.43
CA TRP A 107 5.31 -2.56 -9.45
C TRP A 107 5.93 -1.76 -8.32
N ASP A 108 6.90 -0.91 -8.60
CA ASP A 108 7.74 -0.28 -7.58
C ASP A 108 7.37 1.20 -7.33
N ASN A 109 6.74 1.46 -6.20
CA ASN A 109 6.49 2.83 -5.73
C ASN A 109 7.57 3.28 -4.74
N ASN A 110 8.07 4.51 -4.92
CA ASN A 110 9.02 5.12 -3.99
C ASN A 110 8.51 6.48 -3.53
N ILE A 111 8.43 6.68 -2.21
CA ILE A 111 8.11 7.98 -1.59
C ILE A 111 9.29 8.42 -0.74
N SER A 112 9.83 9.61 -1.00
CA SER A 112 10.91 10.21 -0.22
C SER A 112 10.46 11.54 0.36
N VAL A 113 10.51 11.67 1.69
CA VAL A 113 10.05 12.83 2.44
C VAL A 113 11.18 13.41 3.28
N THR A 114 11.70 14.57 2.90
CA THR A 114 12.81 15.23 3.58
C THR A 114 12.41 16.60 4.11
N ASP A 115 12.71 16.90 5.38
CA ASP A 115 12.42 18.16 6.04
C ASP A 115 10.94 18.60 5.87
N SER A 116 10.00 17.65 5.89
CA SER A 116 8.60 17.88 5.48
C SER A 116 7.61 17.08 6.32
N THR A 117 6.31 17.29 6.08
CA THR A 117 5.22 16.59 6.78
C THR A 117 4.24 15.97 5.81
N VAL A 118 3.91 14.69 6.04
CA VAL A 118 2.74 14.03 5.46
C VAL A 118 1.76 13.79 6.60
N THR A 119 0.52 14.23 6.43
CA THR A 119 -0.54 14.14 7.44
C THR A 119 -1.76 13.40 6.87
N SER A 120 -2.67 12.98 7.74
CA SER A 120 -3.97 12.42 7.39
C SER A 120 -4.73 13.35 6.44
N GLY A 121 -5.43 12.76 5.46
CA GLY A 121 -6.41 13.48 4.66
C GLY A 121 -7.85 13.22 5.12
N SER A 122 -8.80 13.89 4.51
CA SER A 122 -10.21 13.90 4.82
C SER A 122 -10.99 13.08 3.80
N VAL A 123 -11.64 12.01 4.26
CA VAL A 123 -12.51 11.16 3.41
C VAL A 123 -13.89 11.81 3.18
N THR A 124 -14.18 12.93 3.86
CA THR A 124 -15.45 13.66 3.72
C THR A 124 -15.20 15.14 3.40
N THR A 125 -15.60 15.59 2.22
CA THR A 125 -15.44 17.00 1.83
C THR A 125 -16.32 17.94 2.64
N LEU A 126 -15.74 19.04 3.17
CA LEU A 126 -16.48 20.14 3.78
C LEU A 126 -16.11 21.44 3.04
N GLU A 127 -16.98 21.87 2.12
CA GLU A 127 -16.68 22.87 1.09
C GLU A 127 -16.62 24.34 1.58
N ASP A 128 -16.42 24.63 2.87
CA ASP A 128 -16.72 25.96 3.42
C ASP A 128 -15.51 26.77 3.97
N SER A 129 -14.34 26.19 4.34
CA SER A 129 -13.06 26.93 4.54
C SER A 129 -11.83 26.08 4.98
N GLY A 130 -10.72 26.12 4.23
CA GLY A 130 -9.48 25.37 4.54
C GLY A 130 -8.28 26.17 5.09
N PHE A 131 -7.54 25.57 6.05
CA PHE A 131 -6.16 25.90 6.45
C PHE A 131 -5.46 24.62 6.93
N TYR A 132 -4.21 24.41 6.51
CA TYR A 132 -3.39 23.24 6.85
C TYR A 132 -3.37 22.91 8.35
N GLY A 133 -3.88 21.73 8.70
CA GLY A 133 -3.74 21.14 10.04
C GLY A 133 -4.32 21.98 11.18
N ASN A 134 -5.36 22.79 10.92
CA ASN A 134 -6.21 23.43 11.93
C ASN A 134 -7.50 24.03 11.29
N SER A 135 -8.15 23.33 10.37
CA SER A 135 -9.53 23.66 9.99
C SER A 135 -10.50 22.91 10.92
N ALA A 136 -11.77 23.30 10.94
CA ALA A 136 -12.80 22.57 11.68
C ALA A 136 -13.21 21.27 10.96
N GLU A 137 -12.32 20.73 10.12
CA GLU A 137 -12.58 19.64 9.17
C GLU A 137 -11.88 18.32 9.59
N PRO A 138 -12.33 17.16 9.11
CA PRO A 138 -11.76 15.85 9.41
C PRO A 138 -10.38 15.61 8.75
N SER A 139 -9.38 16.43 9.07
CA SER A 139 -7.97 16.18 8.73
C SER A 139 -7.03 16.32 9.94
N ASP A 140 -7.60 16.62 11.12
CA ASP A 140 -6.91 16.46 12.40
C ASP A 140 -6.82 14.97 12.73
N TYR A 141 -5.60 14.43 12.69
CA TYR A 141 -5.34 13.08 13.18
C TYR A 141 -5.86 12.94 14.61
N SER A 142 -6.97 12.22 14.74
CA SER A 142 -7.72 12.08 15.98
C SER A 142 -7.31 10.82 16.74
N GLY A 143 -6.65 9.90 16.03
CA GLY A 143 -6.17 8.62 16.55
C GLY A 143 -7.32 7.68 16.92
N ASN A 144 -8.49 7.85 16.30
CA ASN A 144 -9.67 7.01 16.53
C ASN A 144 -9.74 5.81 15.58
N GLY A 145 -8.86 5.75 14.57
CA GLY A 145 -8.78 4.64 13.61
C GLY A 145 -9.89 4.66 12.56
N GLU A 146 -10.52 5.83 12.35
CA GLU A 146 -11.50 6.05 11.29
C GLU A 146 -10.80 6.40 9.97
N ALA A 147 -11.56 6.40 8.86
CA ALA A 147 -10.99 6.61 7.53
C ALA A 147 -10.28 7.98 7.36
N ASN A 148 -10.69 8.99 8.13
CA ASN A 148 -10.09 10.34 8.14
C ASN A 148 -8.72 10.41 8.86
N ASP A 149 -8.28 9.31 9.48
CA ASP A 149 -6.97 9.26 10.13
C ASP A 149 -5.88 8.79 9.15
N VAL A 150 -6.22 8.36 7.92
CA VAL A 150 -5.28 7.76 6.96
C VAL A 150 -4.40 8.83 6.30
N ALA A 151 -3.08 8.69 6.43
CA ALA A 151 -2.08 9.51 5.76
C ALA A 151 -1.45 8.84 4.54
N LEU A 152 -1.28 7.51 4.59
CA LEU A 152 -0.77 6.75 3.45
C LEU A 152 -1.67 5.53 3.22
N TYR A 153 -2.10 5.36 1.98
CA TYR A 153 -2.87 4.21 1.53
C TYR A 153 -2.17 3.55 0.36
N PHE A 154 -2.01 2.23 0.43
CA PHE A 154 -1.47 1.41 -0.64
C PHE A 154 -2.45 0.28 -0.91
N SER A 155 -2.77 0.02 -2.17
CA SER A 155 -3.58 -1.13 -2.56
C SER A 155 -3.03 -1.80 -3.81
N ASP A 156 -2.94 -3.11 -3.78
CA ASP A 156 -2.63 -3.91 -4.95
C ASP A 156 -3.87 -4.14 -5.84
N SER A 157 -3.70 -4.98 -6.86
CA SER A 157 -4.77 -5.48 -7.72
C SER A 157 -4.66 -6.99 -7.88
N ALA A 158 -5.68 -7.73 -7.43
CA ALA A 158 -5.79 -9.20 -7.62
C ALA A 158 -5.74 -9.65 -9.10
N ALA A 159 -5.95 -8.73 -10.04
CA ALA A 159 -5.85 -9.00 -11.48
C ALA A 159 -4.41 -8.86 -12.01
N SER A 160 -3.51 -8.22 -11.27
CA SER A 160 -2.08 -8.09 -11.58
C SER A 160 -1.37 -9.43 -11.41
N ASN A 161 -0.43 -9.74 -12.30
CA ASN A 161 0.47 -10.89 -12.12
C ASN A 161 1.76 -10.50 -11.36
N TYR A 162 1.93 -9.23 -11.03
CA TYR A 162 3.16 -8.67 -10.47
C TYR A 162 2.90 -8.19 -9.05
N SER A 163 3.79 -8.56 -8.13
CA SER A 163 3.78 -7.98 -6.78
C SER A 163 4.04 -6.48 -6.81
N MET A 164 3.38 -5.75 -5.91
CA MET A 164 3.59 -4.34 -5.64
C MET A 164 4.65 -4.14 -4.55
N LYS A 165 5.66 -3.31 -4.78
CA LYS A 165 6.69 -2.95 -3.81
C LYS A 165 6.61 -1.47 -3.49
N ASN A 166 6.33 -1.14 -2.23
CA ASN A 166 6.19 0.24 -1.77
C ASN A 166 7.33 0.57 -0.81
N ASN A 167 8.16 1.54 -1.18
CA ASN A 167 9.30 1.97 -0.39
C ASN A 167 9.12 3.43 0.03
N VAL A 168 8.95 3.65 1.33
CA VAL A 168 8.68 4.97 1.90
C VAL A 168 9.82 5.36 2.83
N TYR A 169 10.43 6.50 2.57
CA TYR A 169 11.56 7.01 3.35
C TYR A 169 11.26 8.41 3.89
N PHE A 170 11.38 8.59 5.19
CA PHE A 170 11.27 9.86 5.89
C PHE A 170 12.62 10.22 6.52
N SER A 171 13.13 11.43 6.27
CA SER A 171 14.34 11.97 6.91
C SER A 171 14.10 13.37 7.45
N ASN A 172 14.36 13.59 8.74
CA ASN A 172 14.03 14.82 9.47
C ASN A 172 12.58 15.30 9.20
N SER A 173 11.65 14.34 9.14
CA SER A 173 10.27 14.57 8.69
C SER A 173 9.25 14.00 9.67
N THR A 174 7.98 14.35 9.46
CA THR A 174 6.87 13.83 10.27
C THR A 174 5.85 13.12 9.39
N LEU A 175 5.47 11.91 9.80
CA LEU A 175 4.27 11.21 9.34
C LEU A 175 3.22 11.29 10.45
N LEU A 176 2.09 11.93 10.19
CA LEU A 176 1.00 12.10 11.15
C LEU A 176 -0.26 11.48 10.57
N GLY A 177 -0.55 10.24 10.91
CA GLY A 177 -1.68 9.49 10.39
C GLY A 177 -1.44 8.00 10.32
N ASP A 178 -2.54 7.28 10.13
CA ASP A 178 -2.57 5.86 9.91
C ASP A 178 -2.02 5.51 8.52
N VAL A 179 -1.39 4.34 8.44
CA VAL A 179 -0.92 3.76 7.20
C VAL A 179 -1.70 2.48 6.96
N VAL A 180 -2.31 2.39 5.80
CA VAL A 180 -3.10 1.25 5.37
C VAL A 180 -2.42 0.59 4.18
N PHE A 181 -2.18 -0.71 4.30
CA PHE A 181 -1.65 -1.54 3.23
C PHE A 181 -2.64 -2.65 2.90
N ALA A 182 -3.31 -2.50 1.77
CA ALA A 182 -4.20 -3.48 1.18
C ALA A 182 -3.42 -4.33 0.19
N SER A 183 -3.39 -5.63 0.40
CA SER A 183 -2.76 -6.59 -0.51
C SER A 183 -3.71 -7.76 -0.70
N THR A 184 -3.69 -8.35 -1.89
CA THR A 184 -4.37 -9.57 -2.26
C THR A 184 -3.39 -10.49 -2.95
N PHE A 185 -3.66 -11.80 -2.97
CA PHE A 185 -2.84 -12.69 -3.79
C PHE A 185 -2.93 -12.30 -5.27
N ASN A 186 -1.76 -12.11 -5.91
CA ASN A 186 -1.68 -11.75 -7.32
C ASN A 186 -2.30 -12.85 -8.20
N ALA A 187 -2.70 -12.46 -9.41
CA ALA A 187 -3.25 -13.38 -10.39
C ALA A 187 -2.31 -14.56 -10.63
N ASN A 188 -2.87 -15.76 -10.71
CA ASN A 188 -2.18 -17.04 -10.90
C ASN A 188 -1.34 -17.51 -9.71
N PHE A 189 -1.39 -16.84 -8.57
CA PHE A 189 -1.10 -17.47 -7.28
C PHE A 189 -2.34 -18.27 -6.82
N TYR A 190 -2.12 -19.47 -6.31
CA TYR A 190 -3.15 -20.40 -5.86
C TYR A 190 -2.90 -20.74 -4.38
N PRO A 191 -3.62 -20.07 -3.45
CA PRO A 191 -3.40 -20.25 -2.01
C PRO A 191 -3.64 -21.68 -1.52
N GLN A 192 -4.44 -22.48 -2.23
CA GLN A 192 -4.73 -23.88 -1.92
C GLN A 192 -3.96 -24.88 -2.80
N GLY A 193 -2.97 -24.41 -3.56
CA GLY A 193 -2.17 -25.22 -4.48
C GLY A 193 -2.70 -25.30 -5.91
N HIS A 194 -1.78 -25.62 -6.83
CA HIS A 194 -1.98 -25.78 -8.26
C HIS A 194 -1.32 -27.07 -8.75
N ASP A 195 -2.08 -27.86 -9.51
CA ASP A 195 -1.55 -28.95 -10.33
C ASP A 195 -1.04 -28.39 -11.66
N SER A 196 0.26 -28.10 -11.71
CA SER A 196 0.90 -27.43 -12.86
C SER A 196 1.04 -28.35 -14.08
N ASN A 197 0.94 -29.68 -13.89
CA ASN A 197 1.20 -30.68 -14.91
C ASN A 197 -0.07 -31.47 -15.33
N ALA A 198 -1.20 -31.21 -14.68
CA ALA A 198 -2.52 -31.79 -14.90
C ALA A 198 -2.61 -33.32 -14.67
N ASP A 199 -1.84 -33.88 -13.74
CA ASP A 199 -1.89 -35.30 -13.36
C ASP A 199 -2.83 -35.63 -12.19
N GLY A 200 -3.46 -34.60 -11.60
CA GLY A 200 -4.38 -34.69 -10.47
C GLY A 200 -3.72 -34.53 -9.11
N VAL A 201 -2.43 -34.19 -9.05
CA VAL A 201 -1.68 -33.94 -7.81
C VAL A 201 -1.24 -32.48 -7.76
N LEU A 202 -1.61 -31.77 -6.70
CA LEU A 202 -1.15 -30.40 -6.46
C LEU A 202 0.37 -30.43 -6.20
N ASP A 203 1.12 -29.56 -6.88
CA ASP A 203 2.59 -29.59 -6.88
C ASP A 203 3.25 -28.21 -6.78
N THR A 204 2.51 -27.10 -6.94
CA THR A 204 3.01 -25.72 -6.79
C THR A 204 1.95 -24.83 -6.14
N ASN A 205 2.29 -23.61 -5.73
CA ASN A 205 1.34 -22.53 -5.42
C ASN A 205 1.08 -21.61 -6.63
N GLY A 206 1.59 -21.97 -7.82
CA GLY A 206 1.57 -21.11 -9.01
C GLY A 206 2.40 -19.84 -8.84
N GLY A 207 2.03 -18.79 -9.56
CA GLY A 207 2.74 -17.52 -9.56
C GLY A 207 4.18 -17.65 -10.07
N TRP A 208 5.07 -16.89 -9.45
CA TRP A 208 6.50 -16.85 -9.71
C TRP A 208 7.24 -17.92 -8.92
N ALA A 209 8.31 -18.45 -9.51
CA ALA A 209 9.19 -19.42 -8.83
C ALA A 209 10.03 -18.79 -7.69
N ASP A 210 10.13 -17.47 -7.66
CA ASP A 210 10.73 -16.73 -6.54
C ASP A 210 9.60 -16.17 -5.68
N ASP A 211 9.48 -16.67 -4.44
CA ASP A 211 8.45 -16.26 -3.48
C ASP A 211 8.35 -14.75 -3.33
N SER A 212 9.47 -14.02 -3.42
CA SER A 212 9.48 -12.55 -3.29
C SER A 212 8.70 -11.84 -4.38
N LEU A 213 8.42 -12.47 -5.52
CA LEU A 213 7.63 -11.89 -6.60
C LEU A 213 6.14 -12.20 -6.49
N ASN A 214 5.74 -13.05 -5.53
CA ASN A 214 4.35 -13.39 -5.23
C ASN A 214 3.78 -12.59 -4.05
N VAL A 215 4.60 -11.70 -3.45
CA VAL A 215 4.30 -11.02 -2.20
C VAL A 215 4.40 -9.53 -2.42
N ASP A 216 3.34 -8.80 -2.17
CA ASP A 216 3.37 -7.34 -2.10
C ASP A 216 4.12 -6.90 -0.84
N GLU A 217 4.80 -5.76 -0.90
CA GLU A 217 5.57 -5.23 0.22
C GLU A 217 5.27 -3.76 0.47
N LEU A 218 5.19 -3.40 1.75
CA LEU A 218 5.30 -2.03 2.22
C LEU A 218 6.45 -1.90 3.19
N ASN A 219 7.45 -1.10 2.83
CA ASN A 219 8.65 -0.83 3.61
C ASN A 219 8.67 0.65 4.00
N ILE A 220 8.48 0.96 5.29
CA ILE A 220 8.61 2.32 5.83
C ILE A 220 9.94 2.44 6.59
N THR A 221 10.75 3.43 6.22
CA THR A 221 11.96 3.81 6.93
C THR A 221 11.84 5.24 7.45
N LEU A 222 11.97 5.40 8.77
CA LEU A 222 12.08 6.69 9.45
C LEU A 222 13.54 6.88 9.88
N ASP A 223 14.14 8.01 9.50
CA ASP A 223 15.55 8.30 9.73
C ASP A 223 15.76 9.75 10.18
N ASN A 224 16.96 10.04 10.70
CA ASN A 224 17.41 11.37 11.11
C ASN A 224 16.43 12.09 12.03
N GLY A 225 15.92 11.39 13.05
CA GLY A 225 14.97 11.96 14.01
C GLY A 225 13.55 12.15 13.48
N SER A 226 13.20 11.53 12.35
CA SER A 226 11.82 11.51 11.85
C SER A 226 10.86 10.85 12.84
N LYS A 227 9.61 11.32 12.83
CA LYS A 227 8.57 10.88 13.75
C LYS A 227 7.35 10.37 12.99
N TRP A 228 6.82 9.24 13.44
CA TRP A 228 5.49 8.77 13.06
C TRP A 228 4.56 8.78 14.27
N VAL A 229 3.38 9.39 14.13
CA VAL A 229 2.26 9.23 15.06
C VAL A 229 1.10 8.68 14.24
N GLY A 230 0.68 7.46 14.54
CA GLY A 230 -0.14 6.69 13.59
C GLY A 230 -0.27 5.23 13.97
N SER A 231 -1.14 4.50 13.29
CA SER A 231 -1.22 3.04 13.34
C SER A 231 -0.92 2.40 11.98
N ALA A 232 -0.52 1.13 12.01
CA ALA A 232 -0.22 0.32 10.83
C ALA A 232 -1.32 -0.73 10.64
N THR A 233 -2.02 -0.71 9.51
CA THR A 233 -3.07 -1.69 9.21
C THR A 233 -2.73 -2.45 7.92
N THR A 234 -2.59 -3.77 8.03
CA THR A 234 -2.46 -4.70 6.90
C THR A 234 -3.81 -5.34 6.61
N SER A 235 -4.33 -5.12 5.40
CA SER A 235 -5.57 -5.62 4.79
C SER A 235 -6.83 -5.61 5.68
N ALA A 236 -8.01 -5.71 5.05
CA ALA A 236 -9.27 -5.79 5.80
C ALA A 236 -9.40 -7.15 6.52
N ASN A 237 -8.82 -8.19 5.93
CA ASN A 237 -8.90 -9.56 6.38
C ASN A 237 -7.58 -10.28 6.13
N VAL A 238 -6.66 -10.15 7.09
CA VAL A 238 -5.36 -10.81 7.07
C VAL A 238 -5.48 -12.34 6.95
N ASP A 239 -6.58 -12.93 7.46
CA ASP A 239 -6.80 -14.37 7.37
C ASP A 239 -7.13 -14.81 5.94
N ASP A 240 -7.94 -14.05 5.20
CA ASP A 240 -8.31 -14.36 3.80
C ASP A 240 -7.12 -14.23 2.85
N GLU A 241 -6.23 -13.28 3.14
CA GLU A 241 -5.02 -12.99 2.35
C GLU A 241 -3.78 -13.66 2.93
N SER A 242 -3.99 -14.82 3.54
CA SER A 242 -2.94 -15.70 4.06
C SER A 242 -3.21 -17.17 3.72
N THR A 243 -2.15 -17.95 3.55
CA THR A 243 -2.24 -19.41 3.36
C THR A 243 -1.46 -20.15 4.45
N ALA A 244 -2.11 -21.19 4.95
CA ALA A 244 -1.60 -22.08 5.98
C ALA A 244 -0.51 -23.01 5.42
N SER A 245 0.42 -23.42 6.27
CA SER A 245 1.52 -24.33 5.90
C SER A 245 1.11 -25.67 5.30
N THR A 246 -0.13 -26.12 5.52
CA THR A 246 -0.67 -27.35 4.90
C THR A 246 -0.90 -27.23 3.40
N ASP A 247 -1.02 -26.01 2.89
CA ASP A 247 -1.29 -25.69 1.49
C ASP A 247 -0.04 -25.11 0.79
N TRP A 248 1.14 -25.22 1.41
CA TRP A 248 2.42 -24.82 0.80
C TRP A 248 3.05 -25.97 0.02
N TYR A 249 3.39 -25.70 -1.23
CA TYR A 249 4.02 -26.64 -2.16
C TYR A 249 5.43 -26.18 -2.54
N ASP A 250 5.59 -24.91 -2.86
CA ASP A 250 6.86 -24.30 -3.25
C ASP A 250 7.14 -22.95 -2.57
N VAL A 251 6.27 -22.48 -1.66
CA VAL A 251 6.48 -21.27 -0.85
C VAL A 251 6.92 -21.57 0.58
N THR A 252 7.41 -20.54 1.28
CA THR A 252 7.76 -20.61 2.72
C THR A 252 7.21 -19.43 3.51
N GLY A 253 6.83 -19.65 4.78
CA GLY A 253 6.19 -18.63 5.62
C GLY A 253 6.96 -17.31 5.70
N ASN A 254 6.23 -16.20 5.55
CA ASN A 254 6.79 -14.85 5.37
C ASN A 254 6.26 -13.82 6.39
N SER A 255 5.34 -14.21 7.28
CA SER A 255 4.68 -13.29 8.21
C SER A 255 4.93 -13.64 9.67
N LEU A 256 4.91 -12.61 10.53
CA LEU A 256 4.85 -12.76 12.00
C LEU A 256 3.41 -12.74 12.53
N TYR A 257 2.42 -12.54 11.67
CA TYR A 257 1.03 -12.52 12.05
C TYR A 257 0.59 -13.91 12.55
N PRO A 258 -0.12 -13.99 13.68
CA PRO A 258 -0.50 -15.26 14.30
C PRO A 258 -1.72 -15.87 13.59
N GLY A 259 -1.59 -16.23 12.32
CA GLY A 259 -2.54 -17.10 11.64
C GLY A 259 -2.36 -18.53 12.18
N VAL A 260 -3.26 -18.96 13.06
CA VAL A 260 -3.19 -20.29 13.65
C VAL A 260 -3.75 -21.31 12.66
N VAL A 261 -2.91 -22.21 12.16
CA VAL A 261 -3.37 -23.37 11.37
C VAL A 261 -4.01 -24.37 12.32
N THR A 262 -5.27 -24.73 12.06
CA THR A 262 -6.01 -25.72 12.86
C THR A 262 -6.18 -27.03 12.10
N GLU A 263 -6.17 -28.17 12.81
CA GLU A 263 -6.46 -29.47 12.20
C GLU A 263 -7.85 -29.43 11.54
N ALA A 264 -7.94 -29.87 10.28
CA ALA A 264 -9.21 -30.06 9.56
C ALA A 264 -10.01 -31.27 10.11
N ASN A 265 -10.34 -31.23 11.40
CA ASN A 265 -11.14 -32.20 12.11
C ASN A 265 -12.03 -31.51 13.17
N ALA A 266 -12.93 -32.28 13.78
CA ALA A 266 -13.89 -31.74 14.75
C ALA A 266 -13.26 -31.21 16.05
N TRP A 267 -11.95 -31.37 16.27
CA TRP A 267 -11.24 -30.91 17.47
C TRP A 267 -10.60 -29.53 17.28
N GLY A 268 -10.31 -29.12 16.04
CA GLY A 268 -9.82 -27.77 15.73
C GLY A 268 -8.55 -27.37 16.49
N ARG A 269 -7.63 -28.33 16.72
CA ARG A 269 -6.38 -28.07 17.44
C ARG A 269 -5.43 -27.25 16.56
N THR A 270 -4.80 -26.24 17.14
CA THR A 270 -3.64 -25.58 16.55
C THR A 270 -2.54 -26.59 16.26
N ILE A 271 -2.08 -26.63 15.01
CA ILE A 271 -1.01 -27.51 14.54
C ILE A 271 0.14 -26.77 13.88
N ASP A 272 -0.06 -25.50 13.51
CA ASP A 272 0.99 -24.63 13.02
C ASP A 272 0.66 -23.17 13.34
N ASP A 273 1.69 -22.33 13.33
CA ASP A 273 1.63 -20.88 13.51
C ASP A 273 2.34 -20.13 12.38
N GLN A 274 2.82 -20.85 11.35
CA GLN A 274 3.41 -20.23 10.17
C GLN A 274 2.38 -20.01 9.07
N VAL A 275 2.35 -18.80 8.52
CA VAL A 275 1.51 -18.40 7.38
C VAL A 275 2.33 -17.70 6.30
N PHE A 276 1.87 -17.84 5.06
CA PHE A 276 2.36 -17.08 3.91
C PHE A 276 1.28 -16.07 3.53
N GLN A 277 1.58 -14.78 3.59
CA GLN A 277 0.65 -13.69 3.32
C GLN A 277 0.90 -13.10 1.94
N SER A 278 -0.16 -12.56 1.34
CA SER A 278 -0.06 -11.83 0.08
C SER A 278 0.76 -10.55 0.22
N GLY A 279 0.76 -9.93 1.40
CA GLY A 279 1.43 -8.66 1.65
C GLY A 279 2.18 -8.64 2.98
N VAL A 280 3.40 -8.09 2.98
CA VAL A 280 4.19 -7.87 4.20
C VAL A 280 4.44 -6.39 4.46
N PHE A 281 4.24 -5.94 5.71
CA PHE A 281 4.45 -4.56 6.13
C PHE A 281 5.62 -4.46 7.11
N ASN A 282 6.72 -3.85 6.67
CA ASN A 282 7.95 -3.66 7.43
C ASN A 282 8.16 -2.19 7.82
N VAL A 283 8.66 -1.98 9.04
CA VAL A 283 9.00 -0.67 9.58
C VAL A 283 10.43 -0.68 10.10
N THR A 284 11.21 0.34 9.72
CA THR A 284 12.57 0.57 10.19
C THR A 284 12.70 1.96 10.81
N LEU A 285 13.19 2.01 12.06
CA LEU A 285 13.46 3.25 12.80
C LEU A 285 14.97 3.43 12.97
N ASN A 286 15.52 4.51 12.43
CA ASN A 286 16.95 4.80 12.39
C ASN A 286 17.28 6.13 13.08
N ASN A 287 18.48 6.24 13.64
CA ASN A 287 19.11 7.52 13.97
C ASN A 287 18.26 8.45 14.86
N GLY A 288 17.61 7.88 15.88
CA GLY A 288 16.78 8.62 16.83
C GLY A 288 15.34 8.85 16.36
N SER A 289 14.92 8.18 15.30
CA SER A 289 13.53 8.17 14.86
C SER A 289 12.61 7.39 15.81
N GLU A 290 11.35 7.81 15.85
CA GLU A 290 10.34 7.26 16.74
C GLU A 290 9.00 7.00 16.02
N TRP A 291 8.31 5.96 16.48
CA TRP A 291 6.93 5.67 16.14
C TRP A 291 6.09 5.63 17.40
N ASN A 292 5.07 6.49 17.47
CA ASN A 292 4.09 6.54 18.54
C ASN A 292 2.79 5.94 18.02
N THR A 293 2.57 4.66 18.31
CA THR A 293 1.31 3.98 18.00
C THR A 293 0.19 4.53 18.87
N VAL A 294 -0.98 4.75 18.28
CA VAL A 294 -2.18 5.18 19.02
C VAL A 294 -3.33 4.18 18.95
N ASN A 295 -3.32 3.27 17.95
CA ASN A 295 -4.24 2.16 17.80
C ASN A 295 -3.48 0.83 17.69
N ALA A 296 -4.21 -0.29 17.61
CA ALA A 296 -3.62 -1.59 17.28
C ALA A 296 -2.88 -1.49 15.94
N SER A 297 -1.77 -2.20 15.81
CA SER A 297 -0.94 -2.16 14.61
C SER A 297 -0.46 -3.55 14.24
N ASN A 298 -0.54 -3.85 12.96
CA ASN A 298 -0.13 -5.13 12.38
C ASN A 298 1.01 -4.84 11.40
N ILE A 299 2.17 -5.43 11.68
CA ILE A 299 3.37 -5.35 10.85
C ILE A 299 4.12 -6.68 10.96
N ASP A 300 4.92 -6.99 9.95
CA ASP A 300 5.70 -8.22 9.85
C ASP A 300 7.13 -8.04 10.37
N THR A 301 7.67 -6.82 10.27
CA THR A 301 9.01 -6.53 10.80
C THR A 301 9.07 -5.15 11.44
N LEU A 302 9.66 -5.07 12.64
CA LEU A 302 10.12 -3.82 13.23
C LEU A 302 11.63 -3.88 13.46
N ALA A 303 12.39 -3.10 12.70
CA ALA A 303 13.83 -2.89 12.91
C ALA A 303 14.07 -1.55 13.61
N VAL A 304 14.93 -1.55 14.64
CA VAL A 304 15.28 -0.32 15.40
C VAL A 304 16.79 -0.19 15.49
N ASN A 305 17.34 0.82 14.81
CA ASN A 305 18.77 1.12 14.70
C ASN A 305 19.05 2.54 15.23
N ASN A 306 18.87 2.72 16.54
CA ASN A 306 19.00 4.00 17.23
C ASN A 306 20.36 4.20 17.92
#